data_AF-A0A7V3ZZY0-F1
#
_entry.id   AF-A0A7V3ZZY0-F1
#
_cell.length_a   1.000
_cell.length_b   1.000
_cell.length_c   1.000
_cell.angle_alpha   90.00
_cell.angle_beta   90.00
_cell.angle_gamma   90.00
#
_symmetry.space_group_name_H-M   'P 1'
#
loop_
_entity.id
_entity.type
_entity.pdbx_description
1 polymer ?
#
loop_
_entity_poly.entity_id
_entity_poly.type
_entity_poly.pdbx_seq_one_letter_code
_entity_poly.pdbx_strand_id
1 'polypeptide(L)' 'LEASGNMTLERARQAAEAGVDYVSVGALTHSAKALDLSLLVVKP' A
#
# COMPACT_ATOMS: atom_id res chain seq x y z
N LEU A 1 -17.07 9.73 -2.87
CA LEU A 1 -16.51 9.20 -4.12
C LEU A 1 -15.27 8.37 -3.80
N GLU A 2 -15.15 7.18 -4.38
CA GLU A 2 -14.00 6.29 -4.22
C GLU A 2 -13.32 6.09 -5.59
N ALA A 3 -11.98 6.12 -5.61
CA ALA A 3 -11.18 5.76 -6.77
C ALA A 3 -10.51 4.39 -6.58
N SER A 4 -10.54 3.55 -7.62
CA SER A 4 -9.95 2.20 -7.62
C SER A 4 -9.32 1.85 -8.98
N GLY A 5 -8.61 0.72 -9.05
CA GLY A 5 -8.07 0.14 -10.29
C GLY A 5 -6.64 0.56 -10.64
N ASN A 6 -5.75 -0.43 -10.83
CA ASN A 6 -4.32 -0.27 -11.15
C ASN A 6 -3.63 0.91 -10.44
N MET A 7 -3.88 1.03 -9.14
CA MET A 7 -3.44 2.17 -8.35
C MET A 7 -1.94 2.07 -8.05
N THR A 8 -1.15 2.93 -8.69
CA THR A 8 0.25 3.18 -8.35
C THR A 8 0.34 4.29 -7.29
N LEU A 9 1.52 4.50 -6.70
CA LEU A 9 1.73 5.60 -5.74
C LEU A 9 1.39 6.98 -6.36
N GLU A 10 1.80 7.18 -7.62
CA GLU A 10 1.51 8.41 -8.35
C GLU A 10 0.00 8.60 -8.59
N ARG A 11 -0.68 7.56 -9.06
CA ARG A 11 -2.13 7.60 -9.33
C ARG A 11 -2.95 7.78 -8.06
N ALA A 12 -2.53 7.16 -6.95
CA ALA A 12 -3.17 7.33 -5.65
C ALA A 12 -3.11 8.80 -5.20
N ARG A 13 -1.93 9.45 -5.35
CA ARG A 13 -1.77 10.88 -5.05
C ARG A 13 -2.68 11.75 -5.94
N GLN A 14 -2.67 11.51 -7.25
CA GLN A 14 -3.50 12.27 -8.19
C GLN A 14 -5.00 12.12 -7.87
N ALA A 15 -5.46 10.92 -7.51
CA ALA A 15 -6.84 10.69 -7.12
C ALA A 15 -7.20 11.46 -5.84
N ALA A 16 -6.32 11.45 -4.83
CA ALA A 16 -6.51 12.22 -3.61
C ALA A 16 -6.56 13.74 -3.88
N GLU A 17 -5.67 14.26 -4.73
CA GLU A 17 -5.66 15.66 -5.16
C GLU A 17 -6.93 16.05 -5.94
N ALA A 18 -7.55 15.10 -6.66
CA ALA A 18 -8.84 15.28 -7.31
C ALA A 18 -10.04 15.30 -6.34
N GLY A 19 -9.81 15.08 -5.04
CA GLY A 19 -10.81 15.25 -3.99
C GLY A 19 -11.71 14.03 -3.74
N VAL A 20 -11.25 12.82 -4.03
CA VAL A 20 -11.97 11.59 -3.65
C VAL A 20 -11.87 11.35 -2.14
N ASP A 21 -12.92 10.79 -1.55
CA ASP A 21 -12.96 10.48 -0.12
C ASP A 21 -12.11 9.24 0.22
N TYR A 22 -12.02 8.30 -0.73
CA TYR A 22 -11.32 7.03 -0.55
C TYR A 22 -10.54 6.61 -1.79
N VAL A 23 -9.43 5.90 -1.56
CA VAL A 23 -8.62 5.25 -2.59
C VAL A 23 -8.40 3.79 -2.21
N SER A 24 -8.92 2.86 -3.00
CA SER A 24 -8.69 1.42 -2.78
C SER A 24 -7.51 0.89 -3.60
N VAL A 25 -6.59 0.21 -2.93
CA VAL A 25 -5.32 -0.27 -3.50
C VAL A 25 -5.14 -1.77 -3.20
N GLY A 26 -5.55 -2.62 -4.14
CA GLY A 26 -5.37 -4.07 -3.98
C GLY A 26 -3.91 -4.49 -3.83
N ALA A 27 -2.96 -3.75 -4.44
CA ALA A 27 -1.52 -4.02 -4.38
C ALA A 27 -0.95 -4.10 -2.95
N LEU A 28 -1.63 -3.50 -1.97
CA LEU A 28 -1.24 -3.54 -0.56
C LEU A 28 -1.26 -4.94 0.05
N THR A 29 -2.05 -5.87 -0.49
CA THR A 29 -2.20 -7.22 0.07
C THR A 29 -1.74 -8.32 -0.88
N HIS A 30 -2.06 -8.24 -2.17
CA HIS A 30 -1.71 -9.32 -3.12
C HIS A 30 -0.32 -9.20 -3.75
N SER A 31 0.39 -8.10 -3.55
CA SER A 31 1.69 -7.86 -4.22
C SER A 31 2.69 -7.09 -3.35
N ALA A 32 2.40 -6.89 -2.07
CA ALA A 32 3.36 -6.30 -1.14
C ALA A 32 4.52 -7.28 -0.88
N LYS A 33 5.75 -6.80 -1.01
CA LYS A 33 6.93 -7.57 -0.63
C LYS A 33 6.94 -7.76 0.89
N ALA A 34 7.26 -8.95 1.35
CA ALA A 34 7.50 -9.20 2.76
C ALA A 34 8.67 -8.33 3.27
N LEU A 35 8.55 -7.83 4.50
CA LEU A 35 9.63 -7.14 5.18
C LEU A 35 10.66 -8.19 5.63
N ASP A 36 11.94 -7.92 5.38
CA ASP A 36 13.02 -8.79 5.81
C ASP A 36 13.24 -8.62 7.33
N LEU A 37 12.84 -9.63 8.09
CA LEU A 37 12.90 -9.65 9.54
C LEU A 37 13.58 -10.94 10.00
N SER A 38 14.44 -10.81 11.01
CA SER A 38 15.09 -11.94 11.67
C SER A 38 15.01 -11.81 13.18
N LEU A 39 15.00 -12.95 13.87
CA LEU A 39 15.07 -13.02 15.32
C LEU A 39 16.47 -13.46 15.72
N LEU A 40 17.20 -12.60 16.43
CA LEU A 40 18.52 -12.91 16.98
C LEU A 40 18.37 -13.30 18.45
N VAL A 41 18.66 -14.56 18.78
CA VAL A 41 18.71 -15.03 20.17
C VAL A 41 20.03 -14.59 20.79
N VAL A 42 19.97 -13.75 21.82
CA VAL A 42 21.16 -13.15 22.43
C VAL A 42 21.69 -13.93 23.63
N LYS A 43 20.86 -14.74 24.28
CA LYS A 43 21.17 -15.67 25.38
C LYS A 43 20.10 -16.78 25.43
N PRO A 44 20.41 -17.98 25.96
CA PRO A 44 19.41 -19.00 26.26
C PRO A 44 18.33 -18.48 27.23
#